data_AF-A0A482Z692-F1
#
_entry.id   AF-A0A482Z692-F1
#
_cell.length_a   1.000
_cell.length_b   1.000
_cell.length_c   1.000
_cell.angle_alpha   90.00
_cell.angle_beta   90.00
_cell.angle_gamma   90.00
#
_symmetry.space_group_name_H-M   'P 1'
#
loop_
_entity.id
_entity.type
_entity.pdbx_description
1 polymer ?
#
loop_
_entity_poly.entity_id
_entity_poly.type
_entity_poly.pdbx_seq_one_letter_code
_entity_poly.pdbx_strand_id
1 'polypeptide(L)' 'MKVKNKYVNRSRISEKRFREIIKYFFLDLNAVQIKELTGLSRQTINKYLTAIRLRIVELSILQSAPLV' A
#
# COMPACT_ATOMS: atom_id res chain seq x y z
N MET A 1 -23.21 -6.22 -3.63
CA MET A 1 -22.58 -5.27 -2.67
C MET A 1 -21.21 -4.88 -3.18
N LYS A 2 -20.89 -3.58 -3.27
CA LYS A 2 -19.54 -3.13 -3.67
C LYS A 2 -18.60 -3.45 -2.51
N VAL A 3 -17.68 -4.39 -2.69
CA VAL A 3 -16.71 -4.77 -1.64
C VAL A 3 -15.88 -3.54 -1.32
N LYS A 4 -16.06 -2.99 -0.12
CA LYS A 4 -15.30 -1.83 0.35
C LYS A 4 -13.86 -2.29 0.54
N ASN A 5 -12.90 -1.55 -0.03
CA ASN A 5 -11.49 -1.92 0.06
C ASN A 5 -11.06 -2.07 1.54
N LYS A 6 -10.70 -3.29 1.94
CA LYS A 6 -10.33 -3.65 3.32
C LYS A 6 -9.12 -2.88 3.85
N TYR A 7 -8.22 -2.45 2.96
CA TYR A 7 -6.97 -1.75 3.31
C TYR A 7 -7.19 -0.27 3.68
N VAL A 8 -8.34 0.30 3.32
CA VAL A 8 -8.73 1.67 3.66
C VAL A 8 -9.97 1.73 4.56
N ASN A 9 -10.37 0.60 5.12
CA ASN A 9 -11.53 0.56 6.01
C ASN A 9 -11.29 1.47 7.24
N ARG A 10 -12.28 2.31 7.56
CA ARG A 10 -12.23 3.34 8.63
C ARG A 10 -11.09 4.37 8.51
N SER A 11 -10.38 4.40 7.38
CA SER A 11 -9.37 5.41 7.12
C SER A 11 -10.00 6.67 6.52
N ARG A 12 -9.35 7.83 6.70
CA ARG A 12 -9.75 9.11 6.08
C ARG A 12 -9.25 9.27 4.63
N ILE A 13 -8.67 8.22 4.04
CA ILE A 13 -8.19 8.22 2.66
C ILE A 13 -9.24 7.59 1.74
N SER A 14 -9.46 8.19 0.57
CA SER A 14 -10.36 7.62 -0.43
C SER A 14 -9.69 6.42 -1.13
N GLU A 15 -10.51 5.52 -1.68
CA GLU A 15 -9.99 4.39 -2.43
C GLU A 15 -9.14 4.83 -3.63
N LYS A 16 -9.52 5.92 -4.31
CA LYS A 16 -8.75 6.51 -5.41
C LYS A 16 -7.33 6.87 -4.96
N ARG A 17 -7.20 7.58 -3.84
CA ARG A 17 -5.89 7.96 -3.28
C ARG A 17 -5.05 6.75 -2.87
N PHE A 18 -5.69 5.71 -2.33
CA PHE A 18 -4.97 4.47 -2.03
C PHE A 18 -4.45 3.76 -3.28
N ARG A 19 -5.22 3.73 -4.38
CA ARG A 19 -4.76 3.20 -5.66
C ARG A 19 -3.60 4.01 -6.24
N GLU A 20 -3.60 5.34 -6.05
CA GLU A 20 -2.46 6.19 -6.41
C GLU A 20 -1.19 5.79 -5.63
N ILE A 21 -1.28 5.56 -4.32
CA ILE A 21 -0.15 5.07 -3.51
C ILE A 21 0.39 3.75 -4.07
N ILE A 22 -0.47 2.80 -4.41
CA ILE A 22 -0.04 1.51 -5.00
C ILE A 22 0.65 1.74 -6.36
N LYS A 23 0.06 2.58 -7.22
CA LYS A 23 0.64 2.91 -8.52
C LYS A 23 2.04 3.50 -8.39
N TYR A 24 2.23 4.42 -7.45
CA TYR A 24 3.53 5.05 -7.24
C TYR A 24 4.54 4.14 -6.56
N PHE A 25 4.10 3.27 -5.66
CA PHE A 25 4.95 2.21 -5.10
C PHE A 25 5.46 1.27 -6.21
N PHE A 26 4.60 0.90 -7.16
CA PHE A 26 4.98 0.08 -8.31
C PHE A 26 5.99 0.78 -9.24
N LEU A 27 5.92 2.12 -9.33
CA LEU A 27 6.90 2.93 -10.05
C LEU A 27 8.19 3.21 -9.25
N ASP A 28 8.38 2.51 -8.14
CA ASP A 28 9.53 2.62 -7.23
C ASP A 28 9.77 4.05 -6.70
N LEU A 29 8.70 4.82 -6.54
CA LEU A 29 8.79 6.16 -5.95
C LEU A 29 8.93 6.08 -4.42
N ASN A 30 9.77 6.96 -3.87
CA ASN A 30 9.96 7.09 -2.44
C ASN A 30 8.82 7.88 -1.77
N ALA A 31 8.75 7.83 -0.44
CA ALA A 31 7.65 8.47 0.30
C ALA A 31 7.59 10.00 0.19
N VAL A 32 8.71 10.66 -0.13
CA VAL A 32 8.75 12.12 -0.35
C VAL A 32 8.13 12.46 -1.70
N GLN A 33 8.52 11.75 -2.76
CA GLN A 33 7.94 11.90 -4.10
C GLN A 33 6.43 11.61 -4.09
N ILE A 34 6.00 10.54 -3.41
CA ILE A 34 4.57 10.21 -3.30
C ILE A 34 3.81 11.29 -2.51
N LYS A 35 4.43 11.89 -1.49
CA LYS A 35 3.82 13.01 -0.74
C LYS A 35 3.55 14.18 -1.68
N GLU A 36 4.53 14.55 -2.48
CA GLU A 36 4.42 15.65 -3.43
C GLU A 36 3.32 15.40 -4.47
N LEU A 37 3.18 14.16 -4.96
CA LEU A 37 2.17 13.80 -5.97
C LEU A 37 0.75 13.65 -5.41
N THR A 38 0.60 13.15 -4.17
CA THR A 38 -0.71 12.82 -3.58
C THR A 38 -1.25 13.89 -2.64
N GLY A 39 -0.39 14.76 -2.11
CA GLY A 39 -0.72 15.71 -1.04
C GLY A 39 -0.94 15.06 0.34
N LEU A 40 -0.70 13.75 0.47
CA LEU A 40 -0.83 13.03 1.74
C LEU A 40 0.42 13.21 2.60
N SER A 41 0.27 13.15 3.93
CA SER A 41 1.45 13.21 4.81
C SER A 41 2.44 12.08 4.52
N ARG A 42 3.74 12.39 4.61
CA ARG A 42 4.81 11.39 4.46
C ARG A 42 4.64 10.22 5.45
N GLN A 43 4.13 10.51 6.65
CA GLN A 43 3.81 9.51 7.68
C GLN A 43 2.71 8.55 7.21
N THR A 44 1.63 9.07 6.62
CA THR A 44 0.56 8.26 6.02
C THR A 44 1.10 7.36 4.92
N ILE A 45 1.91 7.93 4.02
CA ILE A 45 2.50 7.17 2.91
C ILE A 45 3.41 6.06 3.44
N ASN A 46 4.33 6.38 4.35
CA ASN A 46 5.20 5.38 4.97
C ASN A 46 4.41 4.24 5.63
N LYS A 47 3.32 4.56 6.34
CA LYS A 47 2.44 3.53 6.92
C LYS A 47 1.94 2.55 5.86
N TYR A 48 1.47 3.06 4.72
CA TYR A 48 0.98 2.21 3.63
C TYR A 48 2.10 1.44 2.94
N LEU A 49 3.24 2.09 2.64
CA LEU A 49 4.38 1.42 2.01
C LEU A 49 4.93 0.28 2.88
N THR A 50 5.05 0.50 4.19
CA THR A 50 5.47 -0.55 5.13
C THR A 50 4.48 -1.71 5.14
N ALA A 51 3.17 -1.44 5.23
CA ALA A 51 2.15 -2.49 5.20
C ALA A 51 2.18 -3.30 3.89
N ILE A 52 2.40 -2.64 2.75
CA ILE A 52 2.53 -3.29 1.45
C ILE A 52 3.77 -4.20 1.43
N ARG A 53 4.94 -3.70 1.87
CA ARG A 53 6.17 -4.49 1.92
C ARG A 53 6.04 -5.72 2.82
N LEU A 54 5.45 -5.56 4.02
CA LEU A 54 5.20 -6.68 4.93
C LEU A 54 4.28 -7.72 4.29
N ARG A 55 3.24 -7.29 3.56
CA ARG A 55 2.35 -8.21 2.86
C ARG A 55 3.06 -8.97 1.74
N ILE A 56 3.98 -8.32 1.01
CA ILE A 56 4.80 -8.98 0.00
C ILE A 56 5.68 -10.05 0.66
N VAL A 57 6.38 -9.70 1.74
CA VAL A 57 7.21 -10.66 2.50
C VAL A 57 6.40 -11.86 2.98
N GLU A 58 5.23 -11.63 3.58
CA GLU A 58 4.33 -12.69 4.03
C GLU A 58 3.95 -13.64 2.87
N LEU A 59 3.58 -13.09 1.72
CA LEU A 59 3.22 -13.88 0.54
C LEU A 59 4.42 -14.63 -0.05
N SER A 60 5.60 -14.01 -0.09
CA SER A 60 6.83 -14.65 -0.56
C SER A 60 7.20 -15.84 0.32
N ILE A 61 7.09 -15.70 1.65
CA ILE A 61 7.34 -16.79 2.60
C ILE A 61 6.35 -17.94 2.38
N LEU A 62 5.06 -17.63 2.25
CA LEU A 62 4.02 -18.63 1.99
C LEU A 62 4.25 -19.40 0.68
N GLN A 63 4.72 -18.73 -0.37
CA GLN A 63 5.03 -19.37 -1.66
C GLN A 63 6.31 -20.22 -1.61
N SER A 64 7.27 -19.85 -0.77
CA SER A 64 8.53 -20.59 -0.60
C SER A 64 8.40 -21.82 0.30
N ALA A 65 7.29 -21.98 1.01
CA ALA A 65 7.03 -23.17 1.81
C ALA A 65 6.93 -24.39 0.87
N PRO A 66 7.65 -25.49 1.14
CA PRO A 66 7.55 -26.69 0.31
C PRO A 66 6.09 -27.15 0.30
N LEU A 67 5.57 -27.42 -0.89
CA LEU A 67 4.27 -28.09 -1.07
C LEU A 67 4.38 -29.44 -0.36
N VAL A 68 3.75 -29.57 0.82
CA VAL A 68 3.57 -30.86 1.50
C VAL A 68 2.62 -31.71 0.68
#